data_AF-A0A7X3U356-F1
#
_entry.id   AF-A0A7X3U356-F1
#
_cell.length_a   1.000
_cell.length_b   1.000
_cell.length_c   1.000
_cell.angle_alpha   90.00
_cell.angle_beta   90.00
_cell.angle_gamma   90.00
#
_symmetry.space_group_name_H-M   'P 1'
#
loop_
_entity.id
_entity.type
_entity.pdbx_description
1 polymer ?
#
loop_
_entity_poly.entity_id
_entity_poly.type
_entity_poly.pdbx_seq_one_letter_code
_entity_poly.pdbx_strand_id
1 'polypeptide(L)'
;MNYPGKYWGWVLVDPEYQGRGIGARVYDCLMSELCKLGAETVWVNARDDYPQHLRFVRRRGFHELWRNITQRLCVREVDLSGIEDMTDQARERGTSIVTLSKEIQENADYLRDLSELQNLIEADVPRAGYFTPATYDEFVDGFSRGTHLPDGYFLAKHGEKYVGLSYLQTTEGDPRILEIGLTGIRPEYRR
;
A
#
# COMPACT_ATOMS: atom_id res chain seq x y z
N MET A 1 4.60 12.66 0.07
CA MET A 1 5.76 12.62 -0.85
C MET A 1 5.73 13.84 -1.76
N ASN A 2 6.74 14.70 -1.67
CA ASN A 2 6.91 15.84 -2.58
C ASN A 2 8.10 15.50 -3.49
N TYR A 3 7.84 15.22 -4.76
CA TYR A 3 8.87 15.06 -5.78
C TYR A 3 8.79 16.29 -6.68
N PRO A 4 9.71 17.27 -6.54
CA PRO A 4 9.74 18.42 -7.43
C PRO A 4 9.72 17.97 -8.89
N GLY A 5 8.84 18.56 -9.70
CA GLY A 5 8.70 18.24 -11.12
C GLY A 5 7.99 16.92 -11.45
N LYS A 6 7.56 16.10 -10.47
CA LYS A 6 6.83 14.85 -10.74
C LYS A 6 5.39 14.94 -10.25
N TYR A 7 4.46 14.56 -11.12
CA TYR A 7 3.03 14.70 -10.87
C TYR A 7 2.30 13.38 -11.06
N TRP A 8 1.28 13.15 -10.24
CA TRP A 8 0.27 12.13 -10.50
C TRP A 8 -0.89 12.76 -11.27
N GLY A 9 -1.29 12.12 -12.37
CA GLY A 9 -2.37 12.57 -13.24
C GLY A 9 -3.52 11.57 -13.31
N TRP A 10 -4.75 12.09 -13.27
CA TRP A 10 -5.96 11.31 -13.50
C TRP A 10 -6.82 12.00 -14.57
N VAL A 11 -7.26 11.21 -15.55
CA VAL A 11 -8.25 11.63 -16.54
C VAL A 11 -9.38 10.61 -16.51
N LEU A 12 -10.54 11.06 -16.07
CA LEU A 12 -11.75 10.25 -16.01
C LEU A 12 -12.78 10.87 -16.96
N VAL A 13 -13.38 10.02 -17.79
CA VAL A 13 -14.48 10.40 -18.68
C VAL A 13 -15.60 9.42 -18.43
N ASP A 14 -16.79 9.97 -18.17
CA ASP A 14 -18.00 9.17 -18.03
C ASP A 14 -18.14 8.18 -19.20
N PRO A 15 -18.42 6.88 -18.92
CA PRO A 15 -18.52 5.84 -19.95
C PRO A 15 -19.42 6.20 -21.14
N GLU A 16 -20.53 6.91 -20.93
CA GLU A 16 -21.49 7.29 -21.98
C GLU A 16 -20.94 8.35 -22.96
N TYR A 17 -19.89 9.06 -22.54
CA TYR A 17 -19.27 10.15 -23.27
C TYR A 17 -17.87 9.81 -23.80
N GLN A 18 -17.40 8.58 -23.59
CA GLN A 18 -16.13 8.10 -24.14
C GLN A 18 -16.16 8.03 -25.67
N GLY A 19 -14.98 8.05 -26.30
CA GLY A 19 -14.84 8.00 -27.76
C GLY A 19 -15.17 9.30 -28.50
N ARG A 20 -15.62 10.35 -27.81
CA ARG A 20 -15.99 11.66 -28.40
C ARG A 20 -14.87 12.71 -28.38
N GLY A 21 -13.63 12.30 -28.10
CA GLY A 21 -12.48 13.21 -27.99
C GLY A 21 -12.38 14.00 -26.68
N ILE A 22 -13.32 13.86 -25.74
CA ILE A 22 -13.31 14.59 -24.45
C ILE A 22 -12.04 14.29 -23.65
N GLY A 23 -11.71 13.01 -23.45
CA GLY A 23 -10.51 12.62 -22.71
C GLY A 23 -9.22 13.15 -23.34
N ALA A 24 -9.18 13.27 -24.67
CA ALA A 24 -8.05 13.88 -25.38
C ALA A 24 -7.93 15.37 -25.04
N ARG A 25 -9.03 16.13 -25.10
CA ARG A 25 -9.03 17.56 -24.75
C ARG A 25 -8.64 17.82 -23.30
N VAL A 26 -9.14 16.99 -22.37
CA VAL A 26 -8.77 17.09 -20.95
C VAL A 26 -7.28 16.80 -20.76
N TYR A 27 -6.78 15.75 -21.41
CA TYR A 27 -5.36 15.41 -21.37
C TYR A 27 -4.47 16.53 -21.93
N ASP A 28 -4.82 17.08 -23.10
CA ASP A 28 -4.02 18.13 -23.74
C ASP A 28 -3.96 19.39 -22.87
N CYS A 29 -5.09 19.76 -22.25
CA CYS A 29 -5.15 20.84 -21.28
C CYS A 29 -4.26 20.56 -20.06
N LEU A 30 -4.38 19.37 -19.46
CA LEU A 30 -3.58 18.96 -18.30
C LEU A 30 -2.08 18.99 -18.62
N MET A 31 -1.65 18.45 -19.76
CA MET A 31 -0.24 18.44 -20.15
C MET A 31 0.28 19.86 -20.39
N SER A 32 -0.51 20.74 -21.03
CA SER A 32 -0.16 22.15 -21.20
C SER A 32 0.11 22.85 -19.86
N GLU A 33 -0.74 22.65 -18.86
CA GLU A 33 -0.54 23.24 -17.54
C GLU A 33 0.68 22.64 -16.82
N LEU A 34 0.87 21.32 -16.89
CA LEU A 34 2.04 20.66 -16.31
C LEU A 34 3.35 21.13 -16.97
N CYS A 35 3.37 21.37 -18.28
CA CYS A 35 4.53 21.96 -18.95
C CYS A 35 4.84 23.37 -18.42
N LYS A 36 3.84 24.21 -18.16
CA LYS A 36 4.05 25.55 -17.59
C LYS A 36 4.61 25.50 -16.17
N LEU A 37 4.28 24.45 -15.42
CA LEU A 37 4.82 24.20 -14.08
C LEU A 37 6.23 23.59 -14.09
N GLY A 38 6.80 23.31 -15.27
CA GLY A 38 8.10 22.65 -15.39
C GLY A 38 8.05 21.17 -14.98
N ALA A 39 6.93 20.49 -15.22
CA ALA A 39 6.83 19.05 -14.96
C ALA A 39 7.81 18.26 -15.83
N GLU A 40 8.59 17.40 -15.17
CA GLU A 40 9.55 16.48 -15.78
C GLU A 40 8.93 15.09 -15.99
N THR A 41 7.99 14.69 -15.14
CA THR A 41 7.39 13.36 -15.18
C THR A 41 5.93 13.40 -14.77
N VAL A 42 5.09 12.66 -15.50
CA VAL A 42 3.70 12.41 -15.13
C VAL A 42 3.49 10.92 -14.97
N TRP A 43 3.03 10.50 -13.80
CA TRP A 43 2.59 9.14 -13.52
C TRP A 43 1.08 9.06 -13.62
N VAL A 44 0.60 7.97 -14.21
CA VAL A 44 -0.84 7.69 -14.36
C VAL A 44 -1.10 6.24 -13.97
N ASN A 45 -2.25 6.00 -13.37
CA ASN A 45 -2.74 4.63 -13.20
C ASN A 45 -3.60 4.25 -14.40
N ALA A 46 -3.30 3.11 -15.01
CA ALA A 46 -4.11 2.54 -16.07
C ALA A 46 -4.54 1.13 -15.68
N ARG A 47 -5.86 0.90 -15.69
CA ARG A 47 -6.44 -0.41 -15.45
C ARG A 47 -6.24 -1.31 -16.67
N ASP A 48 -5.77 -2.53 -16.45
CA ASP A 48 -5.51 -3.51 -17.49
C ASP A 48 -6.79 -4.12 -18.08
N ASP A 49 -7.86 -4.20 -17.28
CA ASP A 49 -9.19 -4.60 -17.69
C ASP A 49 -9.97 -3.53 -18.50
N TYR A 50 -9.35 -2.36 -18.77
CA TYR A 50 -9.89 -1.31 -19.64
C TYR A 50 -8.98 -1.07 -20.86
N PRO A 51 -9.11 -1.85 -21.94
CA PRO A 51 -8.23 -1.76 -23.12
C PRO A 51 -8.20 -0.37 -23.77
N GLN A 52 -9.31 0.39 -23.72
CA GLN A 52 -9.31 1.76 -24.25
C GLN A 52 -8.42 2.71 -23.45
N HIS A 53 -8.31 2.54 -22.13
CA HIS A 53 -7.42 3.35 -21.29
C HIS A 53 -5.96 3.06 -21.60
N LEU A 54 -5.59 1.77 -21.69
CA LEU A 54 -4.25 1.35 -22.08
C LEU A 54 -3.85 1.90 -23.46
N ARG A 55 -4.76 1.82 -24.46
CA ARG A 55 -4.51 2.40 -25.78
C ARG A 55 -4.36 3.93 -25.72
N PHE A 56 -5.16 4.60 -24.89
CA PHE A 56 -5.14 6.05 -24.74
C PHE A 56 -3.78 6.55 -24.22
N VAL A 57 -3.25 5.93 -23.16
CA VAL A 57 -1.97 6.32 -22.56
C VAL A 57 -0.78 5.90 -23.43
N ARG A 58 -0.79 4.70 -24.03
CA ARG A 58 0.30 4.24 -24.91
C ARG A 58 0.46 5.11 -26.15
N ARG A 59 -0.64 5.54 -26.78
CA ARG A 59 -0.60 6.46 -27.93
C ARG A 59 -0.01 7.83 -27.59
N ARG A 60 0.07 8.18 -26.31
CA ARG A 60 0.61 9.45 -25.78
C ARG A 60 2.03 9.30 -25.23
N GLY A 61 2.68 8.17 -25.49
CA GLY A 61 4.08 7.94 -25.10
C GLY A 61 4.29 7.42 -23.69
N PHE A 62 3.22 7.17 -22.92
CA PHE A 62 3.35 6.50 -21.63
C PHE A 62 3.76 5.04 -21.84
N HIS A 63 4.67 4.57 -20.99
CA HIS A 63 5.09 3.18 -20.89
C HIS A 63 4.84 2.68 -19.46
N GLU A 64 4.72 1.36 -19.31
CA GLU A 64 4.50 0.74 -18.01
C GLU A 64 5.78 0.83 -17.17
N LEU A 65 5.65 1.32 -15.93
CA LEU A 65 6.77 1.43 -15.00
C LEU A 65 6.71 0.36 -13.90
N TRP A 66 5.52 0.09 -13.36
CA TRP A 66 5.23 -1.06 -12.51
C TRP A 66 3.77 -1.46 -12.64
N ARG A 67 3.43 -2.59 -12.04
CA ARG A 67 2.08 -3.15 -12.03
C ARG A 67 1.69 -3.56 -10.62
N ASN A 68 0.53 -3.11 -10.19
CA ASN A 68 -0.12 -3.61 -8.98
C ASN A 68 -1.08 -4.72 -9.37
N ILE A 69 -1.00 -5.86 -8.69
CA ILE A 69 -1.90 -6.99 -8.89
C ILE A 69 -2.87 -7.02 -7.71
N THR A 70 -4.17 -6.90 -7.98
CA THR A 70 -5.19 -7.07 -6.95
C THR A 70 -5.54 -8.54 -6.80
N GLN A 71 -5.26 -9.10 -5.63
CA GLN A 71 -5.72 -10.42 -5.24
C GLN A 71 -6.95 -10.31 -4.35
N ARG A 72 -7.84 -11.30 -4.41
CA ARG A 72 -9.04 -11.39 -3.57
C ARG A 72 -9.16 -12.78 -2.99
N LEU A 73 -9.57 -12.86 -1.74
CA LEU A 73 -9.76 -14.10 -1.00
C LEU A 73 -11.19 -14.14 -0.45
N CYS A 74 -11.95 -15.19 -0.77
CA CYS A 74 -13.24 -15.43 -0.14
C CYS A 74 -13.00 -16.07 1.23
N VAL A 75 -13.12 -15.28 2.31
CA VAL A 75 -12.79 -15.74 3.68
C VAL A 75 -13.57 -17.00 4.08
N ARG A 76 -14.80 -17.16 3.57
CA ARG A 76 -15.65 -18.33 3.86
C ARG A 76 -15.13 -19.65 3.26
N GLU A 77 -14.28 -19.55 2.24
CA GLU A 77 -13.74 -20.70 1.50
C GLU A 77 -12.31 -21.03 1.90
N VAL A 78 -11.73 -20.28 2.85
CA VAL A 78 -10.36 -20.50 3.31
C VAL A 78 -10.31 -21.74 4.20
N ASP A 79 -9.48 -22.71 3.82
CA ASP A 79 -9.06 -23.77 4.72
C ASP A 79 -7.97 -23.24 5.66
N LEU A 80 -8.24 -23.28 6.96
CA LEU A 80 -7.32 -22.85 8.01
C LEU A 80 -6.56 -24.02 8.64
N SER A 81 -6.71 -25.24 8.12
CA SER A 81 -5.96 -26.39 8.59
C SER A 81 -4.44 -26.13 8.50
N GLY A 82 -3.72 -26.49 9.57
CA GLY A 82 -2.27 -26.28 9.67
C GLY A 82 -1.82 -24.87 10.11
N ILE A 83 -2.73 -23.92 10.36
CA ILE A 83 -2.34 -22.60 10.86
C ILE A 83 -1.71 -22.67 12.27
N GLU A 84 -2.18 -23.61 13.09
CA GLU A 84 -1.62 -23.89 14.42
C GLU A 84 -0.19 -24.42 14.29
N ASP A 85 0.05 -25.41 13.43
CA ASP A 85 1.39 -25.94 13.16
C ASP A 85 2.36 -24.84 12.68
N MET A 86 1.90 -23.95 11.80
CA MET A 86 2.71 -22.82 11.34
C MET A 86 3.04 -21.84 12.48
N THR A 87 2.09 -21.61 13.38
CA THR A 87 2.28 -20.75 14.56
C THR A 87 3.24 -21.40 15.55
N ASP A 88 3.15 -22.71 15.76
CA ASP A 88 4.06 -23.44 16.65
C ASP A 88 5.48 -23.51 16.09
N GLN A 89 5.66 -23.73 14.79
CA GLN A 89 6.97 -23.64 14.15
C GLN A 89 7.59 -22.24 14.27
N ALA A 90 6.78 -21.18 14.23
CA ALA A 90 7.27 -19.82 14.47
C ALA A 90 7.74 -19.67 15.93
N ARG A 91 6.97 -20.17 16.90
CA ARG A 91 7.31 -20.15 18.33
C ARG A 91 8.58 -20.93 18.63
N GLU A 92 8.75 -22.12 18.04
CA GLU A 92 9.97 -22.92 18.16
C GLU A 92 11.23 -22.19 17.66
N ARG A 93 11.06 -21.28 16.70
CA ARG A 93 12.13 -20.40 16.19
C ARG A 93 12.28 -19.10 16.98
N GLY A 94 11.61 -18.99 18.13
CA GLY A 94 11.65 -17.81 19.00
C GLY A 94 10.79 -16.65 18.52
N THR A 95 9.85 -16.88 17.60
CA THR A 95 8.94 -15.85 17.09
C THR A 95 7.54 -16.01 17.66
N SER A 96 7.00 -14.96 18.28
CA SER A 96 5.60 -14.89 18.70
C SER A 96 4.81 -13.98 17.78
N ILE A 97 3.50 -14.23 17.64
CA ILE A 97 2.57 -13.36 16.93
C ILE A 97 1.63 -12.75 17.97
N VAL A 98 1.52 -11.42 17.94
CA VAL A 98 0.63 -10.63 18.82
C VAL A 98 -0.23 -9.70 18.00
N THR A 99 -1.35 -9.23 18.56
CA THR A 99 -2.18 -8.19 17.94
C THR A 99 -1.74 -6.82 18.42
N LEU A 100 -2.03 -5.79 17.62
CA LEU A 100 -1.83 -4.40 18.03
C LEU A 100 -2.68 -4.06 19.27
N SER A 101 -3.90 -4.59 19.39
CA SER A 101 -4.73 -4.43 20.61
C SER A 101 -3.99 -4.85 21.88
N LYS A 102 -3.22 -5.95 21.81
CA LYS A 102 -2.42 -6.44 22.93
C LYS A 102 -1.23 -5.52 23.21
N GLU A 103 -0.51 -5.12 22.18
CA GLU A 103 0.66 -4.23 22.34
C GLU A 103 0.26 -2.83 22.86
N ILE A 104 -0.91 -2.30 22.49
CA ILE A 104 -1.45 -1.05 23.06
C ILE A 104 -1.60 -1.14 24.58
N GLN A 105 -1.90 -2.31 25.12
CA GLN A 105 -2.10 -2.53 26.56
C GLN A 105 -0.79 -2.82 27.30
N GLU A 106 0.14 -3.51 26.64
CA GLU A 106 1.31 -4.12 27.30
C GLU A 106 2.62 -3.38 27.03
N ASN A 107 2.71 -2.58 25.97
CA ASN A 107 3.93 -1.87 25.57
C ASN A 107 3.68 -0.36 25.41
N ALA A 108 4.27 0.45 26.28
CA ALA A 108 4.14 1.91 26.21
C ALA A 108 4.83 2.53 24.97
N ASP A 109 5.84 1.85 24.41
CA ASP A 109 6.67 2.34 23.31
C ASP A 109 6.26 1.73 21.95
N TYR A 110 5.13 1.02 21.87
CA TYR A 110 4.72 0.27 20.67
C TYR A 110 4.72 1.12 19.39
N LEU A 111 4.30 2.39 19.45
CA LEU A 111 4.27 3.28 18.28
C LEU A 111 5.68 3.56 17.75
N ARG A 112 6.66 3.70 18.64
CA ARG A 112 8.06 3.98 18.25
C ARG A 112 8.64 2.77 17.54
N ASP A 113 8.51 1.59 18.14
CA ASP A 113 9.00 0.34 17.56
C ASP A 113 8.29 0.01 16.24
N LEU A 114 6.98 0.27 16.18
CA LEU A 114 6.19 0.08 14.96
C LEU A 114 6.60 1.05 13.85
N SER A 115 6.85 2.32 14.18
CA SER A 115 7.31 3.32 13.21
C SER A 115 8.65 2.94 12.56
N GLU A 116 9.57 2.40 13.36
CA GLU A 116 10.87 1.92 12.88
C GLU A 116 10.68 0.72 11.95
N LEU A 117 9.89 -0.27 12.39
CA LEU A 117 9.62 -1.46 11.60
C LEU A 117 8.93 -1.12 10.27
N GLN A 118 7.91 -0.25 10.29
CA GLN A 118 7.17 0.11 9.10
C GLN A 118 8.03 0.90 8.12
N ASN A 119 8.84 1.87 8.58
CA ASN A 119 9.80 2.57 7.71
C ASN A 119 10.79 1.61 7.06
N LEU A 120 11.29 0.63 7.82
CA LEU A 120 12.22 -0.37 7.31
C LEU A 120 11.57 -1.27 6.25
N ILE A 121 10.35 -1.75 6.48
CA ILE A 121 9.64 -2.60 5.51
C ILE A 121 9.22 -1.79 4.28
N GLU A 122 8.72 -0.57 4.46
CA GLU A 122 8.31 0.31 3.36
C GLU A 122 9.47 0.60 2.39
N ALA A 123 10.70 0.70 2.89
CA ALA A 123 11.88 0.89 2.04
C ALA A 123 12.05 -0.22 0.98
N ASP A 124 11.56 -1.42 1.25
CA ASP A 124 11.64 -2.58 0.36
C ASP A 124 10.42 -2.73 -0.57
N VAL A 125 9.39 -1.89 -0.42
CA VAL A 125 8.20 -1.93 -1.29
C VAL A 125 8.53 -1.33 -2.66
N PRO A 126 8.33 -2.09 -3.76
CA PRO A 126 8.58 -1.61 -5.12
C PRO A 126 7.79 -0.34 -5.44
N ARG A 127 8.46 0.67 -5.99
CA ARG A 127 7.87 1.99 -6.28
C ARG A 127 8.63 2.74 -7.38
N ALA A 128 7.98 3.74 -7.97
CA ALA A 128 8.50 4.59 -9.04
C ALA A 128 9.73 5.44 -8.69
N GLY A 129 9.89 5.76 -7.41
CA GLY A 129 10.75 6.83 -6.93
C GLY A 129 11.39 6.47 -5.60
N TYR A 130 12.17 7.40 -5.05
CA TYR A 130 12.85 7.13 -3.78
C TYR A 130 11.86 7.01 -2.63
N PHE A 131 12.11 6.05 -1.75
CA PHE A 131 11.46 6.04 -0.44
C PHE A 131 12.02 7.16 0.43
N THR A 132 11.14 7.90 1.08
CA THR A 132 11.48 8.85 2.12
C THR A 132 10.86 8.33 3.41
N PRO A 133 11.66 7.93 4.41
CA PRO A 133 11.13 7.49 5.70
C PRO A 133 10.25 8.57 6.31
N ALA A 134 9.11 8.18 6.87
CA ALA A 134 8.28 9.08 7.66
C ALA A 134 9.02 9.44 8.95
N THR A 135 8.95 10.70 9.35
CA THR A 135 9.31 11.08 10.72
C THR A 135 8.36 10.42 11.72
N TYR A 136 8.77 10.32 12.99
CA TYR A 136 7.92 9.74 14.02
C TYR A 136 6.57 10.46 14.14
N ASP A 137 6.56 11.79 14.07
CA ASP A 137 5.33 12.58 14.18
C ASP A 137 4.41 12.36 12.96
N GLU A 138 4.95 12.33 11.75
CA GLU A 138 4.19 11.98 10.54
C GLU A 138 3.61 10.56 10.61
N PHE A 139 4.39 9.61 11.16
CA PHE A 139 3.93 8.25 11.37
C PHE A 139 2.76 8.21 12.36
N VAL A 140 2.88 8.83 13.54
CA VAL A 140 1.83 8.85 14.56
C VAL A 140 0.57 9.53 14.03
N ASP A 141 0.73 10.65 13.35
CA ASP A 141 -0.36 11.40 12.74
C ASP A 141 -1.10 10.56 11.69
N GLY A 142 -0.36 9.92 10.78
CA GLY A 142 -0.93 9.00 9.78
C GLY A 142 -1.57 7.77 10.39
N PHE A 143 -0.94 7.16 11.39
CA PHE A 143 -1.43 6.00 12.10
C PHE A 143 -2.76 6.31 12.80
N SER A 144 -2.86 7.45 13.49
CA SER A 144 -4.08 7.85 14.21
C SER A 144 -5.31 8.05 13.32
N ARG A 145 -5.10 8.36 12.03
CA ARG A 145 -6.15 8.49 11.01
C ARG A 145 -6.40 7.21 10.21
N GLY A 146 -5.62 6.16 10.44
CA GLY A 146 -5.74 4.91 9.71
C GLY A 146 -7.05 4.18 10.00
N THR A 147 -7.46 3.33 9.07
CA THR A 147 -8.63 2.44 9.21
C THR A 147 -8.24 1.01 9.56
N HIS A 148 -7.03 0.83 10.10
CA HIS A 148 -6.53 -0.48 10.52
C HIS A 148 -7.31 -1.00 11.71
N LEU A 149 -7.50 -2.31 11.77
CA LEU A 149 -8.21 -2.97 12.85
C LEU A 149 -7.20 -3.43 13.91
N PRO A 150 -7.23 -2.94 15.15
CA PRO A 150 -6.25 -3.33 16.17
C PRO A 150 -6.17 -4.84 16.42
N ASP A 151 -7.30 -5.56 16.39
CA ASP A 151 -7.32 -7.03 16.50
C ASP A 151 -6.93 -7.74 15.20
N GLY A 152 -7.01 -7.05 14.06
CA GLY A 152 -6.59 -7.53 12.74
C GLY A 152 -5.20 -7.06 12.33
N TYR A 153 -4.46 -6.41 13.22
CA TYR A 153 -3.10 -5.94 13.01
C TYR A 153 -2.16 -6.85 13.76
N PHE A 154 -1.44 -7.70 13.03
CA PHE A 154 -0.55 -8.70 13.59
C PHE A 154 0.90 -8.24 13.52
N LEU A 155 1.60 -8.42 14.64
CA LEU A 155 3.03 -8.16 14.78
C LEU A 155 3.73 -9.47 15.09
N ALA A 156 4.79 -9.77 14.36
CA ALA A 156 5.72 -10.83 14.69
C ALA A 156 6.83 -10.26 15.59
N LYS A 157 7.05 -10.86 16.76
CA LYS A 157 8.10 -10.48 17.71
C LYS A 157 9.15 -11.57 17.80
N HIS A 158 10.43 -11.19 17.92
CA HIS A 158 11.51 -12.08 18.35
C HIS A 158 12.09 -11.51 19.64
N GLY A 159 11.74 -12.12 20.78
CA GLY A 159 11.83 -11.45 22.08
C GLY A 159 10.90 -10.22 22.11
N GLU A 160 11.45 -9.05 22.48
CA GLU A 160 10.70 -7.78 22.45
C GLU A 160 10.73 -7.07 21.10
N LYS A 161 11.66 -7.43 20.21
CA LYS A 161 11.85 -6.73 18.93
C LYS A 161 10.73 -7.09 17.96
N TYR A 162 10.06 -6.10 17.37
CA TYR A 162 9.18 -6.32 16.24
C TYR A 162 9.99 -6.66 14.98
N VAL A 163 9.73 -7.82 14.40
CA VAL A 163 10.46 -8.37 13.24
C VAL A 163 9.60 -8.47 12.00
N GLY A 164 8.29 -8.32 12.11
CA GLY A 164 7.37 -8.32 10.99
C GLY A 164 5.99 -7.81 11.34
N LEU A 165 5.24 -7.42 10.32
CA LEU A 165 3.86 -6.97 10.45
C LEU A 165 3.01 -7.45 9.29
N SER A 166 1.71 -7.59 9.55
CA SER A 166 0.66 -7.72 8.54
C SER A 166 -0.63 -7.24 9.16
N TYR A 167 -1.38 -6.37 8.50
CA TYR A 167 -2.60 -5.83 9.08
C TYR A 167 -3.77 -5.73 8.12
N LEU A 168 -4.96 -5.84 8.69
CA LEU A 168 -6.23 -5.61 8.01
C LEU A 168 -6.70 -4.18 8.25
N GLN A 169 -7.31 -3.59 7.24
CA GLN A 169 -7.96 -2.29 7.31
C GLN A 169 -9.33 -2.33 6.62
N THR A 170 -10.27 -1.49 7.07
CA THR A 170 -11.58 -1.41 6.44
C THR A 170 -11.49 -0.65 5.13
N THR A 171 -12.19 -1.13 4.10
CA THR A 171 -12.33 -0.42 2.83
C THR A 171 -13.46 0.59 2.92
N GLU A 172 -13.23 1.80 2.42
CA GLU A 172 -14.29 2.81 2.30
C GLU A 172 -15.37 2.33 1.31
N GLY A 173 -16.64 2.42 1.71
CA GLY A 173 -17.79 2.11 0.85
C GLY A 173 -18.31 0.67 0.89
N ASP A 174 -17.58 -0.30 1.46
CA ASP A 174 -18.13 -1.65 1.73
C ASP A 174 -17.53 -2.28 2.99
N PRO A 175 -18.26 -2.31 4.12
CA PRO A 175 -17.75 -2.85 5.39
C PRO A 175 -17.57 -4.38 5.37
N ARG A 176 -17.99 -5.08 4.31
CA ARG A 176 -17.80 -6.53 4.14
C ARG A 176 -16.46 -6.88 3.51
N ILE A 177 -15.72 -5.87 3.03
CA ILE A 177 -14.43 -6.03 2.40
C ILE A 177 -13.36 -5.46 3.34
N LEU A 178 -12.36 -6.30 3.62
CA LEU A 178 -11.14 -5.87 4.30
C LEU A 178 -10.00 -5.90 3.29
N GLU A 179 -9.11 -4.94 3.43
CA GLU A 179 -7.87 -4.88 2.67
C GLU A 179 -6.71 -5.32 3.57
N ILE A 180 -5.80 -6.12 3.02
CA ILE A 180 -4.51 -6.37 3.65
C ILE A 180 -3.64 -5.15 3.32
N GLY A 181 -3.22 -4.44 4.36
CA GLY A 181 -2.26 -3.34 4.25
C GLY A 181 -0.85 -3.85 4.00
N LEU A 182 0.14 -3.15 4.56
CA LEU A 182 1.53 -3.59 4.43
C LEU A 182 1.70 -4.97 5.08
N THR A 183 2.37 -5.88 4.36
CA THR A 183 2.86 -7.14 4.91
C THR A 183 4.36 -7.18 4.65
N GLY A 184 5.14 -7.41 5.70
CA GLY A 184 6.57 -7.56 5.53
C GLY A 184 7.29 -7.97 6.80
N ILE A 185 8.53 -8.38 6.61
CA ILE A 185 9.44 -8.81 7.66
C ILE A 185 10.78 -8.12 7.47
N ARG A 186 11.48 -7.86 8.57
CA ARG A 186 12.84 -7.33 8.55
C ARG A 186 13.75 -8.24 7.70
N PRO A 187 14.66 -7.68 6.87
CA PRO A 187 15.54 -8.46 6.02
C PRO A 187 16.30 -9.58 6.74
N GLU A 188 16.79 -9.31 7.95
CA GLU A 188 17.55 -10.29 8.74
C GLU A 188 16.72 -11.49 9.25
N TYR A 189 15.38 -11.45 9.12
CA TYR A 189 14.47 -12.55 9.45
C TYR A 189 13.85 -13.21 8.20
N ARG A 190 14.30 -12.83 6.99
CA ARG A 190 13.91 -13.49 5.74
C ARG A 190 14.64 -14.83 5.60
N ARG A 191 14.00 -15.78 4.92
CA ARG A 191 14.59 -17.09 4.58
C ARG A 191 15.60 -16.96 3.45
#